data_AF-A0A1F6TG18-F1
#
_entry.id   AF-A0A1F6TG18-F1
#
_cell.length_a   1.000
_cell.length_b   1.000
_cell.length_c   1.000
_cell.angle_alpha   90.00
_cell.angle_beta   90.00
_cell.angle_gamma   90.00
#
_symmetry.space_group_name_H-M   'P 1'
#
loop_
_entity.id
_entity.type
_entity.pdbx_description
1 polymer ?
#
loop_
_entity_poly.entity_id
_entity_poly.type
_entity_poly.pdbx_seq_one_letter_code
_entity_poly.pdbx_strand_id
1 'polypeptide(L)'
;MEKYLFMRPLLGLLAQGRFFHRAVAHTLRVLAGLVVLFGLTNLFTAGKIFTRLQASGILGGVLFVLFFIAAVYAVAHALLIRARDIEGLGGGEYYALSAGAILARLAGEIYAGYVGLTAIGGAVFVWFTGLGPGRVLNPLARTPLPITRDDPSFGGGIEFVVSGVLAAIGVLLVSYMLAEILAQLARRAPGAAR
;
A
#
# COMPACT_ATOMS: atom_id res chain seq x y z
N MET A 1 30.12 -21.72 -23.48
CA MET A 1 28.80 -21.88 -22.81
C MET A 1 28.52 -20.81 -21.75
N GLU A 2 29.51 -20.11 -21.20
CA GLU A 2 29.26 -19.03 -20.21
C GLU A 2 28.66 -17.73 -20.78
N LYS A 3 28.74 -17.50 -22.10
CA LYS A 3 28.18 -16.31 -22.78
C LYS A 3 26.65 -16.20 -22.76
N TYR A 4 25.93 -17.25 -22.35
CA TYR A 4 24.46 -17.26 -22.29
C TYR A 4 23.91 -17.20 -20.85
N LEU A 5 24.78 -17.23 -19.84
CA LEU A 5 24.35 -17.20 -18.44
C LEU A 5 24.27 -15.76 -17.94
N PHE A 6 23.27 -15.02 -18.43
CA PHE A 6 22.97 -13.62 -18.05
C PHE A 6 22.82 -13.42 -16.52
N MET A 7 22.53 -14.49 -15.79
CA MET A 7 22.31 -14.46 -14.35
C MET A 7 23.58 -14.19 -13.53
N ARG A 8 24.76 -14.68 -13.96
CA ARG A 8 26.02 -14.42 -13.25
C ARG A 8 26.39 -12.92 -13.25
N PRO A 9 26.40 -12.23 -14.41
CA PRO A 9 26.59 -10.78 -14.46
C PRO A 9 25.52 -10.01 -13.67
N LEU A 10 24.26 -10.44 -13.75
CA LEU A 10 23.17 -9.79 -13.02
C LEU A 10 23.33 -9.89 -11.50
N LEU A 11 23.71 -11.06 -10.98
CA LEU A 11 24.00 -11.23 -9.55
C LEU A 11 25.20 -10.39 -9.11
N GLY A 12 26.23 -10.27 -9.96
CA GLY A 12 27.36 -9.38 -9.72
C GLY A 12 26.96 -7.89 -9.67
N LEU A 13 25.99 -7.48 -10.48
CA LEU A 13 25.43 -6.12 -10.42
C LEU A 13 24.55 -5.92 -9.18
N LEU A 14 23.75 -6.91 -8.78
CA LEU A 14 22.92 -6.85 -7.57
C LEU A 14 23.75 -6.87 -6.28
N ALA A 15 24.98 -7.38 -6.33
CA ALA A 15 25.96 -7.26 -5.25
C ALA A 15 26.47 -5.82 -5.05
N GLN A 16 26.27 -4.92 -6.04
CA GLN A 16 26.63 -3.52 -5.93
C GLN A 16 25.47 -2.72 -5.32
N GLY A 17 25.66 -2.19 -4.12
CA GLY A 17 24.60 -1.50 -3.39
C GLY A 17 23.91 -0.36 -4.17
N ARG A 18 24.67 0.41 -4.95
CA ARG A 18 24.11 1.49 -5.79
C ARG A 18 23.20 0.96 -6.90
N PHE A 19 23.57 -0.14 -7.56
CA PHE A 19 22.72 -0.75 -8.59
C PHE A 19 21.48 -1.39 -7.96
N PHE A 20 21.66 -2.09 -6.83
CA PHE A 20 20.55 -2.66 -6.06
C PHE A 20 19.51 -1.60 -5.68
N HIS A 21 19.92 -0.49 -5.07
CA HIS A 21 19.02 0.60 -4.71
C HIS A 21 18.28 1.18 -5.91
N ARG A 22 18.99 1.40 -7.03
CA ARG A 22 18.38 1.91 -8.26
C ARG A 22 17.35 0.92 -8.83
N ALA A 23 17.66 -0.37 -8.81
CA ALA A 23 16.73 -1.40 -9.26
C ALA A 23 15.46 -1.41 -8.39
N VAL A 24 15.60 -1.41 -7.07
CA VAL A 24 14.46 -1.34 -6.13
C VAL A 24 13.63 -0.07 -6.35
N ALA A 25 14.28 1.10 -6.48
CA ALA A 25 13.60 2.36 -6.74
C ALA A 25 12.80 2.33 -8.06
N HIS A 26 13.35 1.76 -9.13
CA HIS A 26 12.62 1.58 -10.38
C HIS A 26 11.44 0.61 -10.22
N THR A 27 11.61 -0.50 -9.52
CA THR A 27 10.51 -1.43 -9.23
C THR A 27 9.37 -0.71 -8.49
N LEU A 28 9.67 0.11 -7.47
CA LEU A 28 8.64 0.88 -6.76
C LEU A 28 7.91 1.89 -7.67
N ARG A 29 8.61 2.56 -8.58
CA ARG A 29 8.00 3.47 -9.58
C ARG A 29 7.06 2.74 -10.53
N VAL A 30 7.47 1.56 -11.01
CA VAL A 30 6.62 0.71 -11.86
C VAL A 30 5.40 0.23 -11.08
N LEU A 31 5.58 -0.22 -9.83
CA LEU A 31 4.48 -0.61 -8.95
C LEU A 31 3.50 0.55 -8.72
N ALA A 32 3.98 1.79 -8.56
CA ALA A 32 3.11 2.95 -8.42
C ALA A 32 2.20 3.14 -9.65
N GLY A 33 2.76 2.99 -10.86
CA GLY A 33 1.98 3.01 -12.10
C GLY A 33 0.93 1.89 -12.16
N LEU A 34 1.31 0.67 -11.77
CA LEU A 34 0.39 -0.47 -11.73
C LEU A 34 -0.74 -0.29 -10.70
N VAL A 35 -0.45 0.31 -9.53
CA VAL A 35 -1.46 0.64 -8.52
C VAL A 35 -2.48 1.61 -9.06
N VAL A 36 -2.06 2.65 -9.80
CA VAL A 36 -2.99 3.61 -10.41
C VAL A 36 -3.89 2.92 -11.45
N LEU A 37 -3.33 2.08 -12.32
CA LEU A 37 -4.11 1.31 -13.29
C LEU A 37 -5.10 0.36 -12.61
N PHE A 38 -4.67 -0.31 -11.53
CA PHE A 38 -5.55 -1.18 -10.73
C PHE A 38 -6.64 -0.40 -9.99
N GLY A 39 -6.33 0.80 -9.48
CA GLY A 39 -7.34 1.69 -8.89
C GLY A 39 -8.40 2.08 -9.92
N LEU A 40 -7.99 2.39 -11.14
CA LEU A 40 -8.89 2.77 -12.24
C LEU A 40 -9.84 1.62 -12.63
N THR A 41 -9.37 0.37 -12.70
CA THR A 41 -10.25 -0.78 -12.99
C THR A 41 -11.28 -1.02 -11.88
N ASN A 42 -10.93 -0.76 -10.62
CA ASN A 42 -11.87 -0.79 -9.50
C ASN A 42 -12.91 0.34 -9.59
N LEU A 43 -12.52 1.55 -9.98
CA LEU A 43 -13.46 2.66 -10.20
C LEU A 43 -14.50 2.34 -11.28
N PHE A 44 -14.09 1.76 -12.41
CA PHE A 44 -15.04 1.33 -13.45
C PHE A 44 -15.98 0.23 -12.97
N THR A 45 -15.50 -0.66 -12.09
CA THR A 45 -16.33 -1.72 -11.49
C THR A 45 -17.36 -1.12 -10.52
N ALA A 46 -16.93 -0.20 -9.65
CA ALA A 46 -17.82 0.55 -8.75
C ALA A 46 -18.85 1.38 -9.52
N GLY A 47 -18.46 1.98 -10.64
CA GLY A 47 -19.34 2.73 -11.54
C GLY A 47 -20.56 1.94 -12.02
N LYS A 48 -20.40 0.63 -12.29
CA LYS A 48 -21.52 -0.24 -12.68
C LYS A 48 -22.53 -0.49 -11.56
N ILE A 49 -22.10 -0.33 -10.31
CA ILE A 49 -22.98 -0.46 -9.13
C ILE A 49 -23.76 0.84 -8.95
N PHE A 50 -23.12 1.99 -9.19
CA PHE A 50 -23.76 3.29 -9.06
C PHE A 50 -24.93 3.51 -10.01
N THR A 51 -24.89 2.92 -11.21
CA THR A 51 -26.04 2.98 -12.15
C THR A 51 -27.28 2.22 -11.66
N ARG A 52 -27.15 1.41 -10.60
CA ARG A 52 -28.24 0.63 -9.99
C ARG A 52 -28.68 1.18 -8.64
N LEU A 53 -28.03 2.24 -8.13
CA LEU A 53 -28.39 2.85 -6.85
C LEU A 53 -29.65 3.72 -7.01
N GLN A 54 -30.48 3.73 -5.97
CA GLN A 54 -31.52 4.75 -5.82
C GLN A 54 -30.89 6.13 -5.61
N ALA A 55 -31.63 7.20 -5.91
CA ALA A 55 -31.15 8.58 -5.83
C ALA A 55 -30.53 8.95 -4.46
N SER A 56 -31.07 8.39 -3.37
CA SER A 56 -30.55 8.56 -2.00
C SER A 56 -29.14 7.99 -1.79
N GLY A 57 -28.76 6.94 -2.53
CA GLY A 57 -27.47 6.27 -2.42
C GLY A 57 -26.34 6.91 -3.23
N ILE A 58 -26.66 7.82 -4.15
CA ILE A 58 -25.67 8.45 -5.05
C ILE A 58 -24.61 9.21 -4.26
N LEU A 59 -25.03 9.99 -3.24
CA LEU A 59 -24.10 10.76 -2.42
C LEU A 59 -23.10 9.84 -1.70
N GLY A 60 -23.57 8.71 -1.15
CA GLY A 60 -22.71 7.69 -0.53
C GLY A 60 -21.69 7.11 -1.50
N GLY A 61 -22.13 6.80 -2.72
CA GLY A 61 -21.25 6.33 -3.79
C GLY A 61 -20.17 7.34 -4.19
N VAL A 62 -20.55 8.61 -4.36
CA VAL A 62 -19.60 9.69 -4.68
C VAL A 62 -18.58 9.87 -3.57
N LEU A 63 -19.01 9.92 -2.31
CA LEU A 63 -18.10 10.05 -1.17
C LEU A 63 -17.14 8.86 -1.08
N PHE A 64 -17.63 7.64 -1.27
CA PHE A 64 -16.78 6.45 -1.35
C PHE A 64 -15.71 6.57 -2.43
N VAL A 65 -16.08 7.01 -3.63
CA VAL A 65 -15.14 7.21 -4.75
C VAL A 65 -14.06 8.22 -4.39
N LEU A 66 -14.41 9.33 -3.72
CA LEU A 66 -13.43 10.33 -3.30
C LEU A 66 -12.42 9.74 -2.31
N PHE A 67 -12.90 9.02 -1.30
CA PHE A 67 -12.02 8.32 -0.35
C PHE A 67 -11.17 7.23 -1.01
N PHE A 68 -11.73 6.49 -1.96
CA PHE A 68 -11.01 5.47 -2.71
C PHE A 68 -9.92 6.06 -3.62
N ILE A 69 -10.20 7.16 -4.30
CA ILE A 69 -9.20 7.91 -5.09
C ILE A 69 -8.09 8.40 -4.16
N ALA A 70 -8.44 8.96 -3.00
CA ALA A 70 -7.46 9.37 -2.01
C ALA A 70 -6.60 8.19 -1.51
N ALA A 71 -7.20 7.01 -1.31
CA ALA A 71 -6.51 5.78 -0.93
C ALA A 71 -5.49 5.32 -1.99
N VAL A 72 -5.92 5.24 -3.26
CA VAL A 72 -5.05 4.87 -4.39
C VAL A 72 -3.92 5.90 -4.55
N TYR A 73 -4.24 7.19 -4.43
CA TYR A 73 -3.25 8.26 -4.45
C TYR A 73 -2.23 8.10 -3.31
N ALA A 74 -2.67 7.87 -2.07
CA ALA A 74 -1.79 7.71 -0.93
C ALA A 74 -0.80 6.56 -1.12
N VAL A 75 -1.27 5.41 -1.62
CA VAL A 75 -0.42 4.25 -1.92
C VAL A 75 0.59 4.57 -3.01
N ALA A 76 0.13 5.10 -4.15
CA ALA A 76 1.00 5.44 -5.27
C ALA A 76 2.03 6.51 -4.90
N HIS A 77 1.62 7.51 -4.11
CA HIS A 77 2.49 8.58 -3.68
C HIS A 77 3.54 8.09 -2.67
N ALA A 78 3.16 7.22 -1.71
CA ALA A 78 4.09 6.58 -0.80
C ALA A 78 5.17 5.77 -1.56
N LEU A 79 4.77 4.98 -2.56
CA LEU A 79 5.70 4.24 -3.43
C LEU A 79 6.71 5.18 -4.11
N LEU A 80 6.26 6.32 -4.64
CA LEU A 80 7.12 7.30 -5.31
C LEU A 80 8.06 8.03 -4.35
N ILE A 81 7.59 8.41 -3.15
CA ILE A 81 8.42 9.01 -2.11
C ILE A 81 9.52 8.03 -1.71
N ARG A 82 9.15 6.79 -1.35
CA ARG A 82 10.12 5.79 -0.88
C ARG A 82 11.07 5.31 -1.98
N ALA A 83 10.65 5.35 -3.25
CA ALA A 83 11.56 5.14 -4.38
C ALA A 83 12.69 6.19 -4.42
N ARG A 84 12.37 7.46 -4.15
CA ARG A 84 13.39 8.53 -4.08
C ARG A 84 14.29 8.35 -2.87
N ASP A 85 13.72 8.00 -1.71
CA ASP A 85 14.50 7.76 -0.49
C ASP A 85 15.51 6.61 -0.67
N ILE A 86 15.09 5.51 -1.31
CA ILE A 86 15.96 4.36 -1.60
C ILE A 86 17.05 4.73 -2.61
N GLU A 87 16.73 5.47 -3.67
CA GLU A 87 17.74 5.90 -4.65
C GLU A 87 18.80 6.83 -4.03
N GLY A 88 18.42 7.60 -3.01
CA GLY A 88 19.34 8.43 -2.22
C GLY A 88 20.27 7.64 -1.30
N LEU A 89 20.04 6.33 -1.10
CA LEU A 89 20.92 5.50 -0.28
C LEU A 89 22.28 5.25 -0.97
N GLY A 90 23.36 5.52 -0.25
CA GLY A 90 24.74 5.21 -0.69
C GLY A 90 25.02 3.71 -0.82
N GLY A 91 26.15 3.35 -1.43
CA GLY A 91 26.57 1.95 -1.65
C GLY A 91 27.35 1.32 -0.49
N GLY A 92 26.85 1.40 0.74
CA GLY A 92 27.51 0.82 1.92
C GLY A 92 27.43 -0.71 1.98
N GLU A 93 28.24 -1.34 2.82
CA GLU A 93 28.34 -2.81 2.96
C GLU A 93 27.01 -3.50 3.31
N TYR A 94 26.14 -2.81 4.06
CA TYR A 94 24.81 -3.27 4.47
C TYR A 94 23.66 -2.59 3.71
N TYR A 95 23.87 -2.29 2.43
CA TYR A 95 22.90 -1.60 1.56
C TYR A 95 21.50 -2.25 1.59
N ALA A 96 21.41 -3.57 1.60
CA ALA A 96 20.14 -4.30 1.60
C ALA A 96 19.31 -4.07 2.88
N LEU A 97 19.96 -3.96 4.05
CA LEU A 97 19.27 -3.70 5.31
C LEU A 97 18.72 -2.27 5.38
N SER A 98 19.48 -1.30 4.87
CA SER A 98 19.04 0.09 4.76
C SER A 98 17.82 0.24 3.85
N ALA A 99 17.84 -0.41 2.68
CA ALA A 99 16.67 -0.47 1.81
C ALA A 99 15.50 -1.22 2.46
N GLY A 100 15.78 -2.33 3.15
CA GLY A 100 14.79 -3.12 3.88
C GLY A 100 14.05 -2.32 4.95
N ALA A 101 14.76 -1.45 5.69
CA ALA A 101 14.14 -0.56 6.65
C ALA A 101 13.11 0.39 5.99
N ILE A 102 13.45 0.97 4.84
CA ILE A 102 12.54 1.84 4.09
C ILE A 102 11.33 1.05 3.56
N LEU A 103 11.56 -0.15 3.01
CA LEU A 103 10.50 -1.01 2.51
C LEU A 103 9.55 -1.48 3.63
N ALA A 104 10.06 -1.73 4.83
CA ALA A 104 9.25 -2.06 6.00
C ALA A 104 8.33 -0.90 6.40
N ARG A 105 8.81 0.36 6.39
CA ARG A 105 7.95 1.54 6.60
C ARG A 105 6.89 1.65 5.51
N LEU A 106 7.32 1.52 4.25
CA LEU A 106 6.45 1.58 3.08
C LEU A 106 5.29 0.59 3.16
N ALA A 107 5.54 -0.65 3.59
CA ALA A 107 4.49 -1.66 3.72
C ALA A 107 3.36 -1.21 4.67
N GLY A 108 3.71 -0.64 5.82
CA GLY A 108 2.71 -0.11 6.75
C GLY A 108 2.05 1.17 6.26
N GLU A 109 2.78 2.06 5.58
CA GLU A 109 2.22 3.28 4.98
C GLU A 109 1.18 2.97 3.90
N ILE A 110 1.49 2.01 3.02
CA ILE A 110 0.56 1.52 2.00
C ILE A 110 -0.67 0.91 2.65
N TYR A 111 -0.47 0.02 3.63
CA TYR A 111 -1.58 -0.62 4.33
C TYR A 111 -2.47 0.42 5.04
N ALA A 112 -1.88 1.31 5.84
CA ALA A 112 -2.61 2.29 6.62
C ALA A 112 -3.33 3.32 5.73
N GLY A 113 -2.66 3.81 4.68
CA GLY A 113 -3.26 4.73 3.72
C GLY A 113 -4.43 4.09 2.97
N TYR A 114 -4.24 2.85 2.50
CA TYR A 114 -5.29 2.16 1.77
C TYR A 114 -6.48 1.77 2.66
N VAL A 115 -6.22 1.03 3.73
CA VAL A 115 -7.24 0.47 4.61
C VAL A 115 -7.96 1.58 5.39
N GLY A 116 -7.23 2.56 5.92
CA GLY A 116 -7.83 3.65 6.69
C GLY A 116 -8.81 4.48 5.86
N LEU A 117 -8.40 4.93 4.66
CA LEU A 117 -9.25 5.74 3.79
C LEU A 117 -10.42 4.92 3.22
N THR A 118 -10.17 3.67 2.83
CA THR A 118 -11.23 2.79 2.31
C THR A 118 -12.24 2.39 3.38
N ALA A 119 -11.80 2.24 4.65
CA ALA A 119 -12.69 1.96 5.77
C ALA A 119 -13.65 3.14 6.04
N ILE A 120 -13.11 4.36 6.07
CA ILE A 120 -13.91 5.58 6.22
C ILE A 120 -14.89 5.72 5.05
N GLY A 121 -14.40 5.60 3.81
CA GLY A 121 -15.24 5.68 2.62
C GLY A 121 -16.33 4.61 2.60
N GLY A 122 -16.00 3.37 2.96
CA GLY A 122 -16.93 2.25 2.95
C GLY A 122 -18.01 2.36 4.03
N ALA A 123 -17.69 2.92 5.20
CA ALA A 123 -18.72 3.19 6.21
C ALA A 123 -19.70 4.28 5.76
N VAL A 124 -19.18 5.36 5.16
CA VAL A 124 -20.02 6.38 4.53
C VAL A 124 -20.91 5.75 3.46
N PHE A 125 -20.36 4.87 2.63
CA PHE A 125 -21.14 4.14 1.64
C PHE A 125 -22.28 3.34 2.28
N VAL A 126 -22.00 2.55 3.32
CA VAL A 126 -23.00 1.75 4.04
C VAL A 126 -24.13 2.63 4.58
N TRP A 127 -23.79 3.75 5.23
CA TRP A 127 -24.78 4.64 5.84
C TRP A 127 -25.73 5.29 4.84
N PHE A 128 -25.27 5.57 3.62
CA PHE A 128 -26.10 6.21 2.60
C PHE A 128 -26.81 5.22 1.67
N THR A 129 -26.28 4.00 1.50
CA THR A 129 -26.82 3.04 0.54
C THR A 129 -27.55 1.86 1.17
N GLY A 130 -27.31 1.58 2.45
CA GLY A 130 -27.80 0.36 3.11
C GLY A 130 -27.25 -0.92 2.45
N LEU A 131 -26.11 -0.83 1.77
CA LEU A 131 -25.41 -1.96 1.16
C LEU A 131 -24.13 -2.25 1.92
N GLY A 132 -23.77 -3.53 2.02
CA GLY A 132 -22.55 -3.96 2.68
C GLY A 132 -21.28 -3.40 2.01
N PRO A 133 -20.22 -3.12 2.80
CA PRO A 133 -19.00 -2.48 2.30
C PRO A 133 -18.24 -3.36 1.30
N GLY A 134 -18.42 -4.68 1.36
CA GLY A 134 -17.76 -5.63 0.48
C GLY A 134 -18.30 -5.66 -0.94
N ARG A 135 -19.40 -4.95 -1.24
CA ARG A 135 -20.06 -5.01 -2.55
C ARG A 135 -19.48 -4.06 -3.59
N VAL A 136 -18.78 -3.00 -3.17
CA VAL A 136 -18.31 -1.94 -4.07
C VAL A 136 -16.95 -2.25 -4.69
N LEU A 137 -16.14 -3.05 -3.99
CA LEU A 137 -14.78 -3.38 -4.38
C LEU A 137 -14.69 -4.76 -5.03
N ASN A 138 -13.75 -4.92 -5.97
CA ASN A 138 -13.37 -6.24 -6.46
C ASN A 138 -12.80 -7.08 -5.29
N PRO A 139 -12.99 -8.42 -5.29
CA PRO A 139 -12.37 -9.31 -4.30
C PRO A 139 -10.90 -9.01 -3.97
N LEU A 140 -10.06 -8.70 -4.96
CA LEU A 140 -8.64 -8.39 -4.75
C LEU A 140 -8.41 -7.07 -3.99
N ALA A 141 -9.25 -6.07 -4.22
CA ALA A 141 -9.23 -4.81 -3.47
C ALA A 141 -9.81 -4.97 -2.05
N ARG A 142 -10.64 -6.01 -1.85
CA ARG A 142 -11.28 -6.31 -0.57
C ARG A 142 -10.36 -7.08 0.39
N THR A 143 -9.44 -7.91 -0.12
CA THR A 143 -8.62 -8.81 0.73
C THR A 143 -7.84 -8.14 1.88
N PRO A 144 -7.27 -6.93 1.77
CA PRO A 144 -6.53 -6.34 2.88
C PRO A 144 -7.43 -5.71 3.96
N LEU A 145 -8.73 -5.56 3.70
CA LEU A 145 -9.68 -4.91 4.60
C LEU A 145 -10.13 -5.90 5.69
N PRO A 146 -10.16 -5.49 6.96
CA PRO A 146 -10.60 -6.35 8.07
C PRO A 146 -12.13 -6.47 8.11
N ILE A 147 -12.72 -7.08 7.07
CA ILE A 147 -14.17 -7.30 6.98
C ILE A 147 -14.50 -8.64 7.63
N THR A 148 -14.93 -8.57 8.88
CA THR A 148 -15.46 -9.70 9.68
C THR A 148 -16.86 -10.10 9.22
N ARG A 149 -17.72 -9.12 8.90
CA ARG A 149 -19.11 -9.32 8.49
C ARG A 149 -19.53 -8.27 7.46
N ASP A 150 -20.25 -8.69 6.42
CA ASP A 150 -20.83 -7.77 5.41
C ASP A 150 -22.20 -7.26 5.92
N ASP A 151 -22.17 -6.44 6.97
CA ASP A 151 -23.36 -5.91 7.63
C ASP A 151 -23.78 -4.57 7.00
N PRO A 152 -24.99 -4.46 6.41
CA PRO A 152 -25.49 -3.24 5.78
C PRO A 152 -26.02 -2.19 6.76
N SER A 153 -26.00 -2.45 8.08
CA SER A 153 -26.52 -1.53 9.09
C SER A 153 -25.59 -0.35 9.39
N PHE A 154 -26.14 0.68 10.03
CA PHE A 154 -25.35 1.80 10.55
C PHE A 154 -24.22 1.33 11.49
N GLY A 155 -24.53 0.37 12.37
CA GLY A 155 -23.56 -0.27 13.26
C GLY A 155 -22.46 -1.02 12.51
N GLY A 156 -22.81 -1.69 11.40
CA GLY A 156 -21.84 -2.32 10.51
C GLY A 156 -20.84 -1.33 9.92
N GLY A 157 -21.31 -0.12 9.55
CA GLY A 157 -20.42 0.97 9.13
C GLY A 157 -19.46 1.42 10.24
N ILE A 158 -19.93 1.57 11.49
CA ILE A 158 -19.06 1.91 12.63
C ILE A 158 -18.02 0.82 12.87
N GLU A 159 -18.44 -0.45 12.92
CA GLU A 159 -17.53 -1.59 13.09
C GLU A 159 -16.45 -1.57 12.02
N PHE A 160 -16.83 -1.30 10.77
CA PHE A 160 -15.89 -1.25 9.65
C PHE A 160 -14.86 -0.12 9.74
N VAL A 161 -15.26 1.09 10.15
CA VAL A 161 -14.29 2.18 10.41
C VAL A 161 -13.38 1.81 11.56
N VAL A 162 -13.93 1.36 12.68
CA VAL A 162 -13.15 1.10 13.89
C VAL A 162 -12.15 -0.03 13.64
N SER A 163 -12.59 -1.14 13.04
CA SER A 163 -11.69 -2.25 12.73
C SER A 163 -10.63 -1.85 11.69
N GLY A 164 -11.02 -1.12 10.64
CA GLY A 164 -10.12 -0.61 9.61
C GLY A 164 -9.05 0.33 10.16
N VAL A 165 -9.45 1.31 10.98
CA VAL A 165 -8.52 2.29 11.59
C VAL A 165 -7.61 1.61 12.60
N LEU A 166 -8.12 0.73 13.47
CA LEU A 166 -7.31 0.01 14.43
C LEU A 166 -6.29 -0.91 13.74
N ALA A 167 -6.71 -1.62 12.68
CA ALA A 167 -5.80 -2.44 11.88
C ALA A 167 -4.74 -1.58 11.18
N ALA A 168 -5.14 -0.44 10.58
CA ALA A 168 -4.22 0.50 9.94
C ALA A 168 -3.15 1.01 10.91
N ILE A 169 -3.55 1.45 12.11
CA ILE A 169 -2.63 1.92 13.15
C ILE A 169 -1.73 0.77 13.62
N GLY A 170 -2.31 -0.40 13.91
CA GLY A 170 -1.55 -1.56 14.39
C GLY A 170 -0.47 -2.01 13.41
N VAL A 171 -0.81 -2.15 12.13
CA VAL A 171 0.16 -2.53 11.09
C VAL A 171 1.20 -1.44 10.88
N LEU A 172 0.82 -0.15 10.90
CA LEU A 172 1.76 0.97 10.79
C LEU A 172 2.78 0.96 11.93
N LEU A 173 2.33 0.76 13.17
CA LEU A 173 3.22 0.67 14.34
C LEU A 173 4.20 -0.48 14.23
N VAL A 174 3.70 -1.69 13.93
CA VAL A 174 4.54 -2.89 13.79
C VAL A 174 5.55 -2.73 12.66
N SER A 175 5.13 -2.17 11.53
CA SER A 175 6.02 -1.98 10.38
C SER A 175 7.11 -0.94 10.66
N TYR A 176 6.78 0.13 11.39
CA TYR A 176 7.74 1.14 11.82
C TYR A 176 8.72 0.58 12.86
N MET A 177 8.26 -0.24 13.80
CA MET A 177 9.13 -0.94 14.74
C MET A 177 10.11 -1.87 14.02
N LEU A 178 9.62 -2.66 13.06
CA LEU A 178 10.46 -3.52 12.23
C LEU A 178 11.50 -2.71 11.44
N ALA A 179 11.07 -1.61 10.84
CA ALA A 179 11.96 -0.70 10.13
C ALA A 179 13.07 -0.15 11.03
N GLU A 180 12.75 0.22 12.26
CA GLU A 180 13.74 0.73 13.21
C GLU A 180 14.75 -0.34 13.62
N ILE A 181 14.29 -1.59 13.82
CA ILE A 181 15.18 -2.74 14.08
C ILE A 181 16.15 -2.93 12.92
N LEU A 182 15.65 -2.96 11.67
CA LEU A 182 16.48 -3.11 10.47
C LEU A 182 17.49 -1.95 10.32
N ALA A 183 17.05 -0.71 10.56
CA ALA A 183 17.92 0.46 10.50
C ALA A 183 19.00 0.46 11.59
N GLN A 184 18.71 -0.04 12.80
CA GLN A 184 19.70 -0.19 13.86
C GLN A 184 20.71 -1.30 13.54
N LEU A 185 20.25 -2.43 13.00
CA LEU A 185 21.14 -3.52 12.56
C LEU A 185 22.10 -3.03 11.46
N ALA A 186 21.60 -2.26 10.50
CA ALA A 186 22.44 -1.68 9.44
C ALA A 186 23.51 -0.71 10.00
N ARG A 187 23.19 0.03 11.07
CA ARG A 187 24.11 0.99 11.72
C ARG A 187 25.14 0.32 12.63
N ARG A 188 24.77 -0.75 13.32
CA ARG A 188 25.63 -1.43 14.32
C ARG A 188 26.56 -2.48 13.73
N ALA A 189 26.40 -2.81 12.46
CA ALA A 189 27.25 -3.81 11.83
C ALA A 189 28.69 -3.29 11.72
N PRO A 190 29.69 -4.10 12.14
CA PRO A 190 31.08 -3.67 12.27
C PRO A 190 31.65 -3.30 10.88
N GLY A 191 31.89 -2.00 10.67
CA GLY A 191 32.37 -1.46 9.39
C GLY A 191 32.16 0.07 9.25
N ALA A 192 31.21 0.66 10.00
CA ALA A 192 30.93 2.10 9.95
C ALA A 192 31.93 3.00 10.73
N ALA A 193 33.04 2.45 11.19
CA ALA A 193 34.09 3.17 11.91
C ALA A 193 35.48 2.79 11.39
N ARG A 194 35.77 3.18 10.14
CA ARG A 194 37.14 3.50 9.67
C ARG A 194 37.07 4.60 8.63
#